data_AF-C4Y3V3-F1
#
_entry.id   AF-C4Y3V3-F1
#
_cell.length_a   1.000
_cell.length_b   1.000
_cell.length_c   1.000
_cell.angle_alpha   90.00
_cell.angle_beta   90.00
_cell.angle_gamma   90.00
#
_symmetry.space_group_name_H-M   'P 1'
#
loop_
_entity.id
_entity.type
_entity.pdbx_description
1 polymer ?
#
loop_
_entity_poly.entity_id
_entity_poly.type
_entity_poly.pdbx_seq_one_letter_code
_entity_poly.pdbx_strand_id
1 'polypeptide(L)'
;MKYLLVPISTIGCGKSTVFRILKELYPTWAHVENDDCGSKKEFYNKISHSLENHQVVLLDRNNHLALHRKQIVELYKKPDVTLIALVLVRADSDRKHLWNTTFKRVEKRGDNHQSIAGSSQKGLAKAIMSKFLKDFCPFDPTSEADAAFDYYVDLELGDNSSMANAGHVIKFLHTLNPELVPLIPDPDTLRRLYEKSLGQEKSITPRQQKMRREKNRESHPASPKTLSKRRNRANETA
;
A
#
# COMPACT_ATOMS: atom_id res chain seq x y z
N MET A 1 -8.09 17.07 17.26
CA MET A 1 -8.64 15.98 16.45
C MET A 1 -7.64 15.60 15.37
N LYS A 2 -7.39 14.32 15.15
CA LYS A 2 -6.50 13.79 14.11
C LYS A 2 -7.27 12.86 13.18
N TYR A 3 -6.82 12.73 11.93
CA TYR A 3 -7.51 11.97 10.90
C TYR A 3 -6.56 10.90 10.32
N LEU A 4 -6.99 9.64 10.36
CA LEU A 4 -6.27 8.53 9.75
C LEU A 4 -7.07 8.01 8.55
N LEU A 5 -6.53 8.21 7.35
CA LEU A 5 -7.16 7.77 6.10
C LEU A 5 -6.65 6.38 5.75
N VAL A 6 -7.57 5.43 5.62
CA VAL A 6 -7.28 3.99 5.50
C VAL A 6 -7.89 3.45 4.21
N PRO A 7 -7.07 3.15 3.19
CA PRO A 7 -7.56 2.56 1.95
C PRO A 7 -8.06 1.14 2.17
N ILE A 8 -9.16 0.79 1.50
CA ILE A 8 -9.67 -0.57 1.36
C ILE A 8 -9.63 -0.88 -0.13
N SER A 9 -8.56 -1.54 -0.54
CA SER A 9 -8.18 -1.68 -1.94
C SER A 9 -7.38 -2.93 -2.22
N THR A 10 -7.19 -3.24 -3.49
CA THR A 10 -6.17 -4.19 -3.96
C THR A 10 -5.03 -3.46 -4.68
N ILE A 11 -4.02 -4.22 -5.11
CA ILE A 11 -2.92 -3.69 -5.92
C ILE A 11 -3.50 -3.07 -7.20
N GLY A 12 -2.99 -1.91 -7.60
CA GLY A 12 -3.38 -1.24 -8.85
C GLY A 12 -4.63 -0.36 -8.78
N CYS A 13 -5.32 -0.29 -7.63
CA CYS A 13 -6.53 0.55 -7.49
C CYS A 13 -6.24 2.06 -7.52
N GLY A 14 -4.99 2.48 -7.29
CA GLY A 14 -4.59 3.90 -7.35
C GLY A 14 -4.42 4.59 -5.99
N LYS A 15 -4.43 3.85 -4.87
CA LYS A 15 -4.24 4.39 -3.50
C LYS A 15 -3.08 5.39 -3.39
N SER A 16 -1.90 5.01 -3.85
CA SER A 16 -0.68 5.82 -3.69
C SER A 16 -0.70 7.04 -4.61
N THR A 17 -1.41 6.96 -5.73
CA THR A 17 -1.61 8.10 -6.64
C THR A 17 -2.52 9.13 -5.98
N VAL A 18 -3.65 8.69 -5.40
CA VAL A 18 -4.53 9.56 -4.61
C VAL A 18 -3.76 10.21 -3.47
N PHE A 19 -3.02 9.43 -2.69
CA PHE A 19 -2.27 9.95 -1.53
C PHE A 19 -1.13 10.89 -1.90
N ARG A 20 -0.44 10.70 -3.03
CA ARG A 20 0.53 11.67 -3.53
C ARG A 20 -0.10 13.00 -3.91
N ILE A 21 -1.26 12.97 -4.59
CA ILE A 21 -1.99 14.20 -4.91
C ILE A 21 -2.34 14.94 -3.61
N LEU A 22 -2.88 14.23 -2.61
CA LEU A 22 -3.21 14.82 -1.30
C LEU A 22 -1.95 15.36 -0.60
N LYS A 23 -0.83 14.64 -0.63
CA LYS A 23 0.42 15.07 0.00
C LYS A 23 1.03 16.30 -0.67
N GLU A 24 0.92 16.42 -1.99
CA GLU A 24 1.36 17.60 -2.74
C GLU A 24 0.49 18.82 -2.45
N LEU A 25 -0.82 18.63 -2.30
CA LEU A 25 -1.75 19.71 -1.91
C LEU A 25 -1.57 20.13 -0.46
N TYR A 26 -1.32 19.17 0.43
CA TYR A 26 -1.21 19.38 1.87
C TYR A 26 0.13 18.84 2.39
N PRO A 27 1.24 19.58 2.21
CA PRO A 27 2.58 19.14 2.61
C PRO A 27 2.73 18.85 4.09
N THR A 28 1.85 19.37 4.96
CA THR A 28 1.86 19.12 6.40
C THR A 28 1.26 17.76 6.79
N TRP A 29 0.58 17.06 5.87
CA TRP A 29 0.02 15.73 6.14
C TRP A 29 1.11 14.67 6.06
N ALA A 30 1.05 13.63 6.89
CA ALA A 30 1.99 12.52 6.80
C ALA A 30 1.52 11.50 5.77
N HIS A 31 2.41 11.03 4.90
CA HIS A 31 2.15 9.90 4.00
C HIS A 31 3.05 8.74 4.38
N VAL A 32 2.46 7.67 4.91
CA VAL A 32 3.21 6.51 5.42
C VAL A 32 3.01 5.34 4.48
N GLU A 33 4.06 4.99 3.74
CA GLU A 33 4.05 3.93 2.74
C GLU A 33 4.47 2.58 3.33
N ASN A 34 3.57 1.58 3.26
CA ASN A 34 3.90 0.23 3.76
C ASN A 34 5.05 -0.41 2.99
N ASP A 35 5.18 -0.11 1.70
CA ASP A 35 6.22 -0.67 0.85
C ASP A 35 7.62 -0.14 1.20
N ASP A 36 7.70 1.03 1.85
CA ASP A 36 8.95 1.66 2.28
C ASP A 36 9.41 1.17 3.67
N CYS A 37 8.62 0.31 4.32
CA CYS A 37 8.92 -0.25 5.63
C CYS A 37 9.51 -1.66 5.50
N GLY A 38 10.59 -1.93 6.23
CA GLY A 38 11.24 -3.24 6.27
C GLY A 38 10.45 -4.29 7.07
N SER A 39 9.52 -3.86 7.92
CA SER A 39 8.68 -4.74 8.72
C SER A 39 7.29 -4.18 9.03
N LYS A 40 6.36 -5.06 9.42
CA LYS A 40 5.02 -4.70 9.92
C LYS A 40 5.10 -3.79 11.16
N LYS A 41 6.02 -4.08 12.08
CA LYS A 41 6.25 -3.29 13.30
C LYS A 41 6.70 -1.88 12.96
N GLU A 42 7.65 -1.74 12.03
CA GLU A 42 8.13 -0.43 11.57
C GLU A 42 7.00 0.40 10.96
N PHE A 43 6.16 -0.21 10.12
CA PHE A 43 5.02 0.48 9.50
C PHE A 43 4.06 1.07 10.55
N TYR A 44 3.65 0.27 11.53
CA TYR A 44 2.77 0.74 12.60
C TYR A 44 3.43 1.77 13.52
N ASN A 45 4.73 1.62 13.82
CA ASN A 45 5.46 2.64 14.58
C ASN A 45 5.52 3.98 13.84
N LYS A 46 5.75 3.97 12.52
CA LYS A 46 5.72 5.19 11.70
C LYS A 46 4.34 5.85 11.69
N ILE A 47 3.26 5.08 11.66
CA ILE A 47 1.90 5.62 11.77
C ILE A 47 1.69 6.26 13.15
N SER A 48 2.07 5.59 14.24
CA SER A 48 1.95 6.15 15.59
C SER A 48 2.71 7.46 15.73
N HIS A 49 3.98 7.49 15.30
CA HIS A 49 4.78 8.70 15.33
C HIS A 49 4.21 9.80 14.42
N SER A 50 3.66 9.45 13.26
CA SER A 50 3.00 10.42 12.38
C SER A 50 1.74 10.99 13.02
N LEU A 51 0.96 10.17 13.72
CA LEU A 51 -0.19 10.60 14.50
C LEU A 51 0.20 11.40 15.74
N GLU A 52 1.45 11.45 16.18
CA GLU A 52 1.88 12.39 17.23
C GLU A 52 2.11 13.78 16.64
N ASN A 53 2.72 13.84 15.45
CA ASN A 53 3.26 15.07 14.87
C ASN A 53 2.40 15.73 13.80
N HIS A 54 1.44 15.01 13.22
CA HIS A 54 0.61 15.49 12.12
C HIS A 54 -0.88 15.36 12.44
N GLN A 55 -1.67 16.27 11.88
CA GLN A 55 -3.14 16.25 12.01
C GLN A 55 -3.77 15.18 11.11
N VAL A 56 -3.16 14.90 9.96
CA VAL A 56 -3.66 13.90 8.99
C VAL A 56 -2.55 12.93 8.64
N VAL A 57 -2.89 11.65 8.66
CA VAL A 57 -2.01 10.55 8.27
C VAL A 57 -2.67 9.73 7.17
N LEU A 58 -1.97 9.61 6.05
CA LEU A 58 -2.34 8.79 4.89
C LEU A 58 -1.67 7.42 5.05
N LEU A 59 -2.43 6.42 5.49
CA LEU A 59 -1.95 5.05 5.75
C LEU A 59 -1.90 4.27 4.43
N ASP A 60 -0.78 4.31 3.72
CA ASP A 60 -0.68 3.75 2.37
C ASP A 60 -0.40 2.24 2.37
N ARG A 61 -1.46 1.47 2.67
CA ARG A 61 -1.53 0.02 2.57
C ARG A 61 -2.89 -0.38 1.99
N ASN A 62 -2.96 -1.55 1.37
CA ASN A 62 -4.19 -2.04 0.73
C ASN A 62 -5.35 -2.36 1.71
N ASN A 63 -5.03 -2.89 2.90
CA ASN A 63 -6.02 -3.33 3.91
C ASN A 63 -7.18 -4.22 3.38
N HIS A 64 -6.92 -4.98 2.32
CA HIS A 64 -7.86 -5.94 1.69
C HIS A 64 -8.39 -7.04 2.62
N LEU A 65 -7.73 -7.34 3.74
CA LEU A 65 -8.19 -8.34 4.70
C LEU A 65 -8.92 -7.65 5.86
N ALA A 66 -10.03 -8.20 6.32
CA ALA A 66 -10.72 -7.72 7.53
C ALA A 66 -9.77 -7.64 8.75
N LEU A 67 -8.89 -8.64 8.91
CA LEU A 67 -7.88 -8.65 9.99
C LEU A 67 -6.94 -7.44 9.94
N HIS A 68 -6.60 -6.94 8.75
CA HIS A 68 -5.77 -5.74 8.61
C HIS A 68 -6.46 -4.49 9.15
N ARG A 69 -7.78 -4.39 8.95
CA ARG A 69 -8.63 -3.28 9.40
C ARG A 69 -8.89 -3.37 10.90
N LYS A 70 -9.22 -4.57 11.41
CA LYS A 70 -9.31 -4.85 12.86
C LYS A 70 -8.06 -4.39 13.60
N GLN A 71 -6.87 -4.75 13.11
CA GLN A 71 -5.62 -4.32 13.74
C GLN A 71 -5.41 -2.80 13.70
N ILE A 72 -5.86 -2.10 12.66
CA ILE A 72 -5.79 -0.63 12.61
C ILE A 72 -6.71 -0.02 13.66
N VAL A 73 -7.94 -0.53 13.78
CA VAL A 73 -8.90 -0.08 14.79
C VAL A 73 -8.33 -0.29 16.19
N GLU A 74 -7.87 -1.50 16.52
CA GLU A 74 -7.30 -1.83 17.84
C GLU A 74 -6.13 -0.92 18.23
N LEU A 75 -5.29 -0.51 17.27
CA LEU A 75 -4.12 0.32 17.54
C LEU A 75 -4.41 1.83 17.58
N TYR A 76 -5.36 2.30 16.77
CA TYR A 76 -5.49 3.73 16.46
C TYR A 76 -6.86 4.32 16.74
N LYS A 77 -7.89 3.52 17.01
CA LYS A 77 -9.19 4.06 17.41
C LYS A 77 -9.08 4.65 18.81
N LYS A 78 -9.17 5.98 18.89
CA LYS A 78 -9.08 6.76 20.13
C LYS A 78 -10.04 7.95 20.06
N PRO A 79 -10.47 8.55 21.18
CA PRO A 79 -11.38 9.69 21.17
C PRO A 79 -10.89 10.90 20.34
N ASP A 80 -9.58 11.06 20.18
CA ASP A 80 -8.95 12.15 19.44
C ASP A 80 -8.53 11.78 18.00
N VAL A 81 -8.82 10.55 17.55
CA VAL A 81 -8.46 10.03 16.22
C VAL A 81 -9.71 9.57 15.47
N THR A 82 -10.03 10.29 14.39
CA THR A 82 -11.06 9.94 13.42
C THR A 82 -10.50 8.98 12.36
N LEU A 83 -11.06 7.77 12.27
CA LEU A 83 -10.73 6.78 11.26
C LEU A 83 -11.66 6.94 10.05
N ILE A 84 -11.07 7.16 8.87
CA ILE A 84 -11.80 7.34 7.62
C ILE A 84 -11.43 6.20 6.66
N ALA A 85 -12.38 5.34 6.35
CA ALA A 85 -12.21 4.30 5.34
C ALA A 85 -12.33 4.90 3.93
N LEU A 86 -11.35 4.64 3.07
CA LEU A 86 -11.42 4.99 1.65
C LEU A 86 -11.70 3.71 0.84
N VAL A 87 -12.93 3.52 0.41
CA VAL A 87 -13.40 2.28 -0.21
C VAL A 87 -13.15 2.35 -1.72
N LEU A 88 -11.96 1.92 -2.17
CA LEU A 88 -11.61 1.86 -3.61
C LEU A 88 -12.12 0.60 -4.31
N VAL A 89 -12.45 -0.43 -3.54
CA VAL A 89 -13.07 -1.67 -4.04
C VAL A 89 -14.33 -1.91 -3.23
N ARG A 90 -15.47 -1.74 -3.86
CA ARG A 90 -16.79 -1.92 -3.25
C ARG A 90 -17.22 -3.38 -3.32
N ALA A 91 -18.15 -3.77 -2.45
CA ALA A 91 -18.70 -5.14 -2.44
C ALA A 91 -19.38 -5.53 -3.77
N ASP A 92 -19.97 -4.55 -4.46
CA ASP A 92 -20.66 -4.69 -5.74
C ASP A 92 -19.75 -4.55 -6.98
N SER A 93 -18.43 -4.40 -6.80
CA SER A 93 -17.50 -4.21 -7.91
C SER A 93 -17.40 -5.45 -8.80
N ASP A 94 -17.53 -5.28 -10.12
CA ASP A 94 -17.28 -6.36 -11.08
C ASP A 94 -15.81 -6.81 -10.99
N ARG A 95 -15.62 -8.06 -10.55
CA ARG A 95 -14.29 -8.67 -10.39
C ARG A 95 -13.50 -8.71 -11.70
N LYS A 96 -14.17 -8.88 -12.84
CA LYS A 96 -13.52 -8.92 -14.17
C LYS A 96 -13.03 -7.53 -14.56
N HIS A 97 -13.89 -6.52 -14.41
CA HIS A 97 -13.48 -5.13 -14.60
C HIS A 97 -12.33 -4.74 -13.66
N LEU A 98 -12.44 -5.06 -12.36
CA LEU A 98 -11.41 -4.81 -11.36
C LEU A 98 -10.06 -5.44 -11.73
N TRP A 99 -10.07 -6.73 -12.12
CA TRP A 99 -8.87 -7.41 -12.61
C TRP A 99 -8.26 -6.70 -13.82
N ASN A 100 -9.06 -6.45 -14.86
CA ASN A 100 -8.57 -5.86 -16.10
C ASN A 100 -7.99 -4.46 -15.87
N THR A 101 -8.67 -3.61 -15.11
CA THR A 101 -8.23 -2.25 -14.83
C THR A 101 -6.95 -2.24 -13.99
N THR A 102 -6.91 -3.02 -12.90
CA THR A 102 -5.74 -3.05 -12.02
C THR A 102 -4.53 -3.70 -12.68
N PHE A 103 -4.71 -4.79 -13.43
CA PHE A 103 -3.63 -5.49 -14.12
C PHE A 103 -3.01 -4.64 -15.22
N LYS A 104 -3.83 -4.00 -16.07
CA LYS A 104 -3.35 -3.05 -17.10
C LYS A 104 -2.52 -1.92 -16.49
N ARG A 105 -2.95 -1.36 -15.35
CA ARG A 105 -2.21 -0.31 -14.63
C ARG A 105 -0.87 -0.80 -14.09
N VAL A 106 -0.81 -2.02 -13.58
CA VAL A 106 0.43 -2.62 -13.08
C VAL A 106 1.39 -2.94 -14.23
N GLU A 107 0.89 -3.46 -15.36
CA GLU A 107 1.71 -3.67 -16.56
C GLU A 107 2.29 -2.36 -17.08
N LYS A 108 1.45 -1.32 -17.29
CA LYS A 108 1.90 -0.02 -17.79
C LYS A 108 2.92 0.65 -16.86
N ARG A 109 2.82 0.45 -15.54
CA ARG A 109 3.82 0.93 -14.57
C ARG A 109 5.06 0.07 -14.52
N GLY A 110 4.92 -1.23 -14.75
CA GLY A 110 6.02 -2.18 -14.85
C GLY A 110 6.91 -1.91 -16.06
N ASP A 111 6.36 -1.46 -17.19
CA ASP A 111 7.12 -1.13 -18.39
C ASP A 111 8.06 0.08 -18.21
N ASN A 112 7.76 0.99 -17.27
CA ASN A 112 8.65 2.10 -16.90
C ASN A 112 9.76 1.68 -15.91
N HIS A 113 9.71 0.46 -15.38
CA HIS A 113 10.82 -0.11 -14.61
C HIS A 113 11.68 -0.98 -15.52
N GLN A 114 12.93 -0.55 -15.76
CA GLN A 114 14.09 -1.36 -16.15
C GLN A 114 13.74 -2.78 -16.67
N SER A 115 13.55 -2.88 -17.98
CA SER A 115 13.74 -4.10 -18.75
C SER A 115 12.83 -5.28 -18.39
N ILE A 116 11.52 -5.16 -18.69
CA ILE A 116 10.64 -6.33 -18.85
C ILE A 116 10.99 -7.03 -20.16
N ALA A 117 12.13 -7.73 -20.17
CA ALA A 117 12.49 -8.73 -21.17
C ALA A 117 12.40 -10.16 -20.59
N GLY A 118 11.69 -10.35 -19.48
CA GLY A 118 11.55 -11.64 -18.81
C GLY A 118 10.10 -11.98 -18.46
N SER A 119 9.54 -12.98 -19.13
CA SER A 119 8.23 -13.60 -18.85
C SER A 119 7.99 -13.96 -17.37
N SER A 120 9.06 -14.16 -16.60
CA SER A 120 9.03 -14.53 -15.19
C SER A 120 8.51 -13.43 -14.25
N GLN A 121 8.68 -12.15 -14.58
CA GLN A 121 8.22 -11.05 -13.72
C GLN A 121 6.72 -10.77 -13.88
N LYS A 122 6.20 -10.88 -15.10
CA LYS A 122 4.75 -10.76 -15.37
C LYS A 122 3.95 -11.86 -14.68
N GLY A 123 4.43 -13.11 -14.73
CA GLY A 123 3.81 -14.24 -14.05
C GLY A 123 3.73 -14.05 -12.53
N LEU A 124 4.81 -13.53 -11.92
CA LEU A 124 4.84 -13.24 -10.48
C LEU A 124 3.88 -12.10 -10.10
N ALA A 125 3.88 -10.99 -10.85
CA ALA A 125 2.95 -9.88 -10.62
C ALA A 125 1.50 -10.35 -10.69
N LYS A 126 1.18 -11.16 -11.72
CA LYS A 126 -0.14 -11.78 -11.88
C LYS A 126 -0.51 -12.64 -10.66
N ALA A 127 0.37 -13.54 -10.23
CA ALA A 127 0.11 -14.42 -9.08
C ALA A 127 -0.14 -13.64 -7.79
N ILE A 128 0.65 -12.60 -7.52
CA ILE A 128 0.49 -11.73 -6.36
C ILE A 128 -0.87 -11.01 -6.42
N MET A 129 -1.19 -10.37 -7.55
CA MET A 129 -2.46 -9.66 -7.72
C MET A 129 -3.67 -10.59 -7.57
N SER A 130 -3.59 -11.80 -8.15
CA SER A 130 -4.65 -12.81 -8.02
C SER A 130 -4.86 -13.19 -6.56
N LYS A 131 -3.79 -13.32 -5.77
CA LYS A 131 -3.89 -13.60 -4.33
C LYS A 131 -4.61 -12.46 -3.58
N PHE A 132 -4.23 -11.21 -3.81
CA PHE A 132 -4.88 -10.05 -3.17
C PHE A 132 -6.39 -10.00 -3.47
N LEU A 133 -6.79 -10.32 -4.70
CA LEU A 133 -8.21 -10.35 -5.10
C LEU A 133 -8.95 -11.57 -4.57
N LYS A 134 -8.28 -12.72 -4.48
CA LYS A 134 -8.85 -13.93 -3.89
C LYS A 134 -9.14 -13.71 -2.40
N ASP A 135 -8.19 -13.12 -1.70
CA ASP A 135 -8.26 -12.94 -0.24
C ASP A 135 -9.03 -11.66 0.15
N PHE A 136 -9.48 -10.84 -0.82
CA PHE A 136 -10.16 -9.57 -0.55
C PHE A 136 -11.47 -9.78 0.22
N CYS A 137 -11.57 -9.14 1.38
CA CYS A 137 -12.78 -8.99 2.18
C CYS A 137 -13.34 -7.58 1.96
N PRO A 138 -14.54 -7.42 1.38
CA PRO A 138 -15.20 -6.12 1.22
C PRO A 138 -15.30 -5.36 2.55
N PHE A 139 -15.38 -4.03 2.46
CA PHE A 139 -15.75 -3.22 3.61
C PHE A 139 -17.21 -3.46 3.95
N ASP A 140 -17.50 -3.70 5.23
CA ASP A 140 -18.86 -3.93 5.70
C ASP A 140 -19.11 -3.10 6.97
N PRO A 141 -19.78 -1.94 6.88
CA PRO A 141 -19.99 -1.05 8.01
C PRO A 141 -20.84 -1.66 9.13
N THR A 142 -21.42 -2.85 8.92
CA THR A 142 -22.16 -3.60 9.94
C THR A 142 -21.30 -4.60 10.72
N SER A 143 -20.10 -4.91 10.23
CA SER A 143 -19.17 -5.83 10.89
C SER A 143 -18.43 -5.15 12.05
N GLU A 144 -18.09 -5.92 13.10
CA GLU A 144 -17.42 -5.40 14.31
C GLU A 144 -16.18 -4.53 14.00
N ALA A 145 -15.33 -4.99 13.07
CA ALA A 145 -14.09 -4.29 12.75
C ALA A 145 -14.31 -3.01 11.95
N ASP A 146 -15.28 -3.01 11.04
CA ASP A 146 -15.48 -1.90 10.10
C ASP A 146 -16.48 -0.87 10.63
N ALA A 147 -17.42 -1.28 11.48
CA ALA A 147 -18.33 -0.40 12.22
C ALA A 147 -17.60 0.58 13.15
N ALA A 148 -16.33 0.29 13.50
CA ALA A 148 -15.52 1.17 14.33
C ALA A 148 -14.90 2.36 13.55
N PHE A 149 -14.96 2.36 12.22
CA PHE A 149 -14.60 3.53 11.41
C PHE A 149 -15.64 4.63 11.60
N ASP A 150 -15.19 5.87 11.77
CA ASP A 150 -16.08 7.02 11.98
C ASP A 150 -16.80 7.40 10.69
N TYR A 151 -16.10 7.28 9.57
CA TYR A 151 -16.61 7.60 8.25
C TYR A 151 -16.06 6.64 7.20
N TYR A 152 -16.79 6.53 6.09
CA TYR A 152 -16.27 5.90 4.88
C TYR A 152 -16.61 6.77 3.66
N VAL A 153 -15.72 6.73 2.68
CA VAL A 153 -15.88 7.42 1.39
C VAL A 153 -15.79 6.36 0.31
N ASP A 154 -16.89 6.20 -0.43
CA ASP A 154 -16.92 5.36 -1.61
C ASP A 154 -16.16 6.04 -2.75
N LEU A 155 -15.22 5.31 -3.34
CA LEU A 155 -14.36 5.77 -4.42
C LEU A 155 -14.56 4.91 -5.66
N GLU A 156 -14.21 5.48 -6.80
CA GLU A 156 -14.45 4.85 -8.10
C GLU A 156 -13.23 4.10 -8.61
N LEU A 157 -13.51 3.00 -9.29
CA LEU A 157 -12.53 2.26 -10.06
C LEU A 157 -12.87 2.39 -11.55
N GLY A 158 -12.04 3.12 -12.29
CA GLY A 158 -12.19 3.32 -13.73
C GLY A 158 -10.92 3.91 -14.33
N ASP A 159 -10.86 4.14 -15.64
CA ASP A 159 -9.67 4.72 -16.26
C ASP A 159 -9.43 6.15 -15.73
N ASN A 160 -8.20 6.44 -15.28
CA ASN A 160 -7.81 7.71 -14.64
C ASN A 160 -8.63 8.12 -13.39
N SER A 161 -9.32 7.18 -12.73
CA SER A 161 -10.18 7.48 -11.56
C SER A 161 -9.46 8.09 -10.35
N SER A 162 -8.13 7.98 -10.26
CA SER A 162 -7.38 8.50 -9.11
C SER A 162 -7.48 10.02 -8.96
N MET A 163 -7.58 10.78 -10.04
CA MET A 163 -7.77 12.24 -9.98
C MET A 163 -9.14 12.60 -9.39
N ALA A 164 -10.20 11.98 -9.90
CA ALA A 164 -11.56 12.17 -9.41
C ALA A 164 -11.68 11.76 -7.94
N ASN A 165 -11.10 10.61 -7.58
CA ASN A 165 -11.07 10.11 -6.20
C ASN A 165 -10.35 11.07 -5.25
N ALA A 166 -9.23 11.68 -5.66
CA ALA A 166 -8.57 12.70 -4.85
C ALA A 166 -9.51 13.89 -4.61
N GLY A 167 -10.23 14.35 -5.65
CA GLY A 167 -11.26 15.37 -5.54
C GLY A 167 -12.39 14.99 -4.58
N HIS A 168 -12.88 13.75 -4.63
CA HIS A 168 -13.92 13.25 -3.72
C HIS A 168 -13.46 13.25 -2.26
N VAL A 169 -12.23 12.77 -1.99
CA VAL A 169 -11.65 12.79 -0.64
C VAL A 169 -11.49 14.22 -0.14
N ILE A 170 -11.03 15.15 -0.98
CA ILE A 170 -10.86 16.57 -0.64
C ILE A 170 -12.20 17.21 -0.29
N LYS A 171 -13.23 17.01 -1.12
CA LYS A 171 -14.58 17.52 -0.85
C LYS A 171 -15.15 16.96 0.45
N PHE A 172 -14.99 15.66 0.67
CA PHE A 172 -15.42 15.02 1.91
C PHE A 172 -14.72 15.63 3.15
N LEU A 173 -13.40 15.79 3.10
CA LEU A 173 -12.63 16.37 4.20
C LEU A 173 -12.95 17.86 4.42
N HIS A 174 -13.21 18.62 3.36
CA HIS A 174 -13.69 20.00 3.46
C HIS A 174 -15.02 20.09 4.19
N THR A 175 -15.99 19.23 3.84
CA THR A 175 -17.28 19.16 4.55
C THR A 175 -17.11 18.75 6.00
N LEU A 176 -16.21 17.81 6.29
CA LEU A 176 -15.96 17.31 7.64
C LEU A 176 -15.23 18.34 8.52
N ASN A 177 -14.26 19.04 7.96
CA ASN A 177 -13.47 20.05 8.65
C ASN A 177 -12.90 21.09 7.64
N PRO A 178 -13.58 22.23 7.45
CA PRO A 178 -13.11 23.28 6.56
C PRO A 178 -11.77 23.90 6.97
N GLU A 179 -11.38 23.87 8.24
CA GLU A 179 -10.05 24.37 8.67
C GLU A 179 -8.93 23.44 8.21
N LEU A 180 -9.22 22.13 8.15
CA LEU A 180 -8.28 21.13 7.65
C LEU A 180 -8.06 21.26 6.14
N VAL A 181 -9.12 21.60 5.41
CA VAL A 181 -9.13 21.78 3.97
C VAL A 181 -9.83 23.10 3.66
N PRO A 182 -9.15 24.26 3.68
CA PRO A 182 -9.81 25.56 3.54
C PRO A 182 -10.26 25.86 2.10
N LEU A 183 -9.60 25.26 1.11
CA LEU A 183 -9.88 25.48 -0.30
C LEU A 183 -9.95 24.16 -1.05
N ILE A 184 -11.04 23.98 -1.81
CA ILE A 184 -11.15 22.89 -2.77
C ILE A 184 -10.39 23.32 -4.03
N PRO A 185 -9.34 22.57 -4.45
CA PRO A 185 -8.57 22.91 -5.63
C PRO A 185 -9.41 22.77 -6.90
N ASP A 186 -9.10 23.59 -7.90
CA ASP A 186 -9.73 23.52 -9.20
C ASP A 186 -9.34 22.23 -9.96
N PRO A 187 -10.12 21.81 -10.95
CA PRO A 187 -9.84 20.60 -11.73
C PRO A 187 -8.48 20.61 -12.46
N ASP A 188 -7.99 21.76 -12.91
CA ASP A 188 -6.70 21.84 -13.61
C ASP A 188 -5.53 21.61 -12.66
N THR A 189 -5.63 22.12 -11.43
CA THR A 189 -4.67 21.82 -10.36
C THR A 189 -4.63 20.33 -10.04
N LEU A 190 -5.79 19.68 -9.89
CA LEU A 190 -5.85 18.23 -9.69
C LEU A 190 -5.26 17.44 -10.84
N ARG A 191 -5.49 17.86 -12.09
CA ARG A 191 -4.92 17.23 -13.30
C ARG A 191 -3.40 17.31 -13.31
N ARG A 192 -2.82 18.50 -13.07
CA ARG A 192 -1.35 18.67 -13.04
C ARG A 192 -0.69 17.81 -11.95
N LEU A 193 -1.30 17.73 -10.77
CA LEU A 193 -0.79 16.89 -9.68
C LEU A 193 -0.95 15.40 -9.98
N TYR A 194 -2.04 15.00 -10.63
CA TYR A 194 -2.21 13.64 -11.09
C TYR A 194 -1.10 13.25 -12.08
N GLU A 195 -0.85 14.07 -13.10
CA GLU A 195 0.23 13.85 -14.08
C GLU A 195 1.60 13.76 -13.39
N LYS A 196 1.91 14.68 -12.47
CA LYS A 196 3.13 14.64 -11.66
C LYS A 196 3.25 13.32 -10.87
N SER A 197 2.15 12.86 -10.25
CA SER A 197 2.13 11.64 -9.44
C SER A 197 2.31 10.34 -10.23
N LEU A 198 2.06 10.37 -11.55
CA LEU A 198 2.31 9.26 -12.46
C LEU A 198 3.80 9.17 -12.87
N GLY A 199 4.49 10.30 -12.95
CA GLY A 199 5.92 10.39 -13.31
C GLY A 199 6.89 10.10 -12.16
N GLN A 200 6.42 9.99 -10.92
CA GLN A 200 7.26 9.64 -9.77
C GLN A 200 7.59 8.14 -9.77
N GLU A 201 8.78 7.80 -10.26
CA GLU A 201 9.39 6.48 -10.06
C GLU A 201 9.70 6.27 -8.58
N LYS A 202 9.32 5.11 -8.04
CA LYS A 202 9.76 4.67 -6.71
C LYS A 202 11.11 3.97 -6.84
N SER A 203 12.06 4.36 -5.99
CA SER A 203 13.30 3.61 -5.82
C SER A 203 13.01 2.17 -5.32
N ILE A 204 13.94 1.25 -5.59
CA ILE A 204 13.78 -0.17 -5.20
C ILE A 204 13.58 -0.25 -3.69
N THR A 205 12.38 -0.68 -3.28
CA THR A 205 11.99 -0.72 -1.87
C THR A 205 12.87 -1.69 -1.08
N PRO A 206 13.10 -1.48 0.22
CA PRO A 206 13.84 -2.41 1.08
C PRO A 206 13.27 -3.83 1.03
N ARG A 207 11.95 -3.95 0.90
CA ARG A 207 11.25 -5.24 0.78
C ARG A 207 11.56 -5.94 -0.56
N GLN A 208 11.62 -5.19 -1.66
CA GLN A 208 12.07 -5.72 -2.95
C GLN A 208 13.55 -6.11 -2.93
N GLN A 209 14.41 -5.35 -2.23
CA GLN A 209 15.81 -5.72 -2.04
C GLN A 209 15.96 -7.02 -1.25
N LYS A 210 15.16 -7.21 -0.19
CA LYS A 210 15.14 -8.45 0.61
C LYS A 210 14.70 -9.66 -0.24
N MET A 211 13.61 -9.53 -0.99
CA MET A 211 13.14 -10.61 -1.88
C MET A 211 14.17 -10.96 -2.96
N ARG A 212 14.88 -9.97 -3.52
CA ARG A 212 15.98 -10.22 -4.47
C ARG A 212 17.14 -10.98 -3.82
N ARG A 213 17.51 -10.63 -2.58
CA ARG A 213 18.58 -11.33 -1.83
C ARG A 213 18.21 -12.78 -1.50
N GLU A 214 16.95 -13.03 -1.12
CA GLU A 214 16.44 -14.39 -0.83
C GLU A 214 16.43 -15.23 -2.11
N LYS A 215 15.97 -14.67 -3.23
CA LYS A 215 15.98 -15.36 -4.53
C LYS A 215 17.39 -15.69 -5.04
N ASN A 216 18.35 -14.78 -4.85
CA ASN A 216 19.76 -15.03 -5.20
C ASN A 216 20.39 -16.14 -4.34
N ARG A 217 19.97 -16.30 -3.08
CA ARG A 217 20.41 -17.39 -2.20
C ARG A 217 19.81 -18.75 -2.58
N GLU A 218 18.56 -18.78 -3.04
CA GLU A 218 17.93 -20.02 -3.54
C GLU A 218 18.52 -20.48 -4.88
N SER A 219 18.92 -19.54 -5.74
CA SER A 219 19.54 -19.86 -7.03
C SER A 219 21.01 -20.30 -6.93
N HIS A 220 21.70 -20.01 -5.82
CA HIS A 220 23.07 -20.43 -5.54
C HIS A 220 23.13 -21.03 -4.13
N PRO A 221 22.70 -22.30 -3.94
CA PRO A 221 22.91 -22.97 -2.67
C PRO A 221 24.40 -22.95 -2.35
N ALA A 222 24.77 -22.48 -1.15
CA ALA A 222 26.15 -22.47 -0.70
C ALA A 222 26.72 -23.88 -0.86
N SER A 223 27.82 -23.99 -1.60
CA SER A 223 28.56 -25.24 -1.75
C SER A 223 28.89 -25.80 -0.37
N PRO A 224 28.70 -27.12 -0.13
CA PRO A 224 29.00 -27.69 1.17
C PRO A 224 30.47 -27.46 1.47
N LYS A 225 30.75 -26.79 2.59
CA LYS A 225 32.10 -26.66 3.14
C LYS A 225 32.71 -28.06 3.19
N THR A 226 33.77 -28.28 2.42
CA THR A 226 34.56 -29.49 2.42
C THR A 226 35.01 -29.80 3.85
N LEU A 227 34.45 -30.86 4.42
CA LEU A 227 35.01 -31.56 5.57
C LEU A 227 36.40 -32.06 5.17
N SER A 228 37.44 -31.30 5.54
CA SER A 228 38.81 -31.77 5.42
C SER A 228 38.98 -32.96 6.37
N LYS A 229 39.12 -34.14 5.78
CA LYS A 229 39.49 -35.41 6.41
C LYS A 229 40.68 -35.21 7.36
N ARG A 230 40.47 -35.33 8.67
CA ARG A 230 41.50 -35.87 9.58
C ARG A 230 41.30 -37.37 9.62
N ARG A 231 42.17 -38.12 8.96
CA ARG A 231 42.29 -39.58 9.09
C ARG A 231 43.70 -39.92 9.59
N ASN A 232 43.71 -40.39 10.83
CA ASN A 232 44.56 -41.43 11.44
C ASN A 232 46.08 -41.39 11.30
N ARG A 233 46.75 -41.43 12.45
CA ARG A 233 47.64 -42.55 12.80
C ARG A 233 47.50 -42.86 14.29
N ALA A 234 47.17 -44.10 14.58
CA ALA A 234 47.31 -44.76 15.87
C ALA A 234 48.32 -45.91 15.70
N ASN A 235 48.94 -46.28 16.82
CA ASN A 235 49.80 -47.44 17.13
C ASN A 235 51.31 -47.26 16.93
N GLU A 236 52.05 -47.32 18.05
CA GLU A 236 52.86 -48.46 18.55
C GLU A 236 53.61 -48.00 19.82
N THR A 237 53.21 -48.42 21.03
CA THR A 237 53.86 -49.48 21.86
C THR A 237 55.38 -49.41 21.98
N ALA A 238 55.88 -48.80 23.06
CA ALA A 238 56.82 -49.35 24.05
C ALA A 238 57.04 -48.31 25.15
#